data_AF-A0A9E5LLS9-F1
#
_entry.id   AF-A0A9E5LLS9-F1
#
_cell.length_a   1.000
_cell.length_b   1.000
_cell.length_c   1.000
_cell.angle_alpha   90.00
_cell.angle_beta   90.00
_cell.angle_gamma   90.00
#
_symmetry.space_group_name_H-M   'P 1'
#
loop_
_entity.id
_entity.type
_entity.pdbx_description
1 polymer ?
#
loop_
_entity_poly.entity_id
_entity_poly.type
_entity_poly.pdbx_seq_one_letter_code
_entity_poly.pdbx_strand_id
1 'polypeptide(L)'
;MKTFIWSFIVFLATLALILGIIYVPSYLKSQQEKRDQSIGCIQYRQMFELSQESHIINPDGKKWVRESMAAQGLMKKYKCTPVESRIRIQ
;
A
#
# COMPACT_ATOMS: atom_id res chain seq x y z
N MET A 1 42.84 -6.89 19.87
CA MET A 1 42.18 -7.43 18.65
C MET A 1 40.69 -7.69 18.83
N LYS A 2 40.24 -8.46 19.83
CA LYS A 2 38.82 -8.77 20.04
C LYS A 2 37.90 -7.53 20.11
N THR A 3 38.28 -6.50 20.87
CA THR A 3 37.51 -5.25 21.02
C THR A 3 37.42 -4.45 19.72
N PHE A 4 38.49 -4.42 18.92
CA PHE A 4 38.50 -3.80 17.59
C PHE A 4 37.56 -4.52 16.62
N ILE A 5 37.52 -5.85 16.65
CA ILE A 5 36.63 -6.67 15.81
C ILE A 5 35.16 -6.38 16.16
N TRP A 6 34.82 -6.34 17.44
CA TRP A 6 33.45 -6.00 17.90
C TRP A 6 33.05 -4.59 17.49
N SER A 7 33.93 -3.60 17.66
CA SER A 7 33.68 -2.22 17.22
C SER A 7 33.41 -2.14 15.72
N PHE A 8 34.20 -2.85 14.91
CA PHE A 8 34.03 -2.89 13.46
C PHE A 8 32.72 -3.56 13.03
N ILE A 9 32.31 -4.63 13.70
CA ILE A 9 31.01 -5.29 13.44
C ILE A 9 29.85 -4.33 13.76
N VAL A 10 29.89 -3.63 14.88
CA VAL A 10 28.86 -2.65 15.25
C VAL A 10 28.80 -1.52 14.23
N PHE A 11 29.95 -1.03 13.74
CA PHE A 11 30.01 -0.01 12.70
C PHE A 11 29.40 -0.47 11.36
N LEU A 12 29.68 -1.71 10.93
CA LEU A 12 29.06 -2.25 9.71
C LEU A 12 27.55 -2.46 9.88
N ALA A 13 27.11 -2.92 11.05
CA ALA A 13 25.69 -3.10 11.34
C ALA A 13 24.92 -1.78 11.34
N THR A 14 25.48 -0.71 11.90
CA THR A 14 24.86 0.63 11.89
C THR A 14 24.81 1.21 10.49
N LEU A 15 25.88 1.07 9.68
CA LEU A 15 25.87 1.47 8.28
C LEU A 15 24.79 0.72 7.47
N ALA A 16 24.69 -0.60 7.63
CA ALA A 16 23.67 -1.40 6.96
C ALA A 16 22.24 -0.97 7.35
N LEU A 17 22.01 -0.64 8.63
CA LEU A 17 20.74 -0.11 9.12
C LEU A 17 20.39 1.25 8.48
N ILE A 18 21.34 2.18 8.43
CA ILE A 18 21.13 3.51 7.84
C ILE A 18 20.77 3.37 6.35
N LEU A 19 21.54 2.56 5.62
CA LEU A 19 21.25 2.29 4.20
C LEU A 19 19.89 1.60 4.04
N GLY A 20 19.56 0.64 4.90
CA GLY A 20 18.25 -0.02 4.91
C GLY A 20 17.11 0.98 5.06
N ILE A 21 17.20 1.90 6.03
CA ILE A 21 16.18 2.92 6.28
C ILE A 21 15.99 3.85 5.09
N ILE A 22 17.07 4.20 4.36
CA ILE A 22 16.98 5.12 3.22
C ILE A 22 16.43 4.41 1.97
N TYR A 23 16.96 3.22 1.63
CA TYR A 23 16.69 2.59 0.34
C TYR A 23 15.48 1.66 0.35
N VAL A 24 15.18 0.97 1.46
CA VAL A 24 14.07 0.02 1.53
C VAL A 24 12.72 0.68 1.29
N PRO A 25 12.37 1.84 1.89
CA PRO A 25 11.08 2.48 1.64
C PRO A 25 10.88 2.89 0.18
N SER A 26 11.92 3.45 -0.45
CA SER A 26 11.88 3.85 -1.87
C SER A 26 11.66 2.64 -2.79
N TYR A 27 12.38 1.54 -2.52
CA TYR A 27 12.21 0.29 -3.25
C TYR A 27 10.80 -0.28 -3.11
N LEU A 28 10.27 -0.34 -1.89
CA LEU A 28 8.92 -0.86 -1.62
C LEU A 28 7.85 0.01 -2.28
N LYS A 29 8.04 1.34 -2.31
CA LYS A 29 7.13 2.27 -3.00
C LYS A 29 7.10 2.03 -4.51
N SER A 30 8.26 1.91 -5.15
CA SER A 30 8.34 1.60 -6.58
C SER A 30 7.65 0.27 -6.92
N GLN A 31 7.82 -0.74 -6.06
CA GLN A 31 7.13 -2.03 -6.23
C GLN A 31 5.61 -1.90 -6.04
N GLN A 32 5.16 -1.05 -5.13
CA GLN A 32 3.74 -0.79 -4.91
C GLN A 32 3.11 -0.05 -6.09
N GLU A 33 3.79 0.93 -6.66
CA GLU A 33 3.32 1.66 -7.86
C GLU A 33 3.11 0.73 -9.05
N LYS A 34 4.04 -0.20 -9.28
CA LYS A 34 3.90 -1.24 -10.32
C LYS A 34 2.70 -2.15 -10.07
N ARG A 35 2.43 -2.53 -8.81
CA ARG A 35 1.24 -3.32 -8.45
C ARG A 35 -0.04 -2.54 -8.67
N ASP A 36 -0.07 -1.26 -8.32
CA ASP A 36 -1.23 -0.40 -8.47
C ASP A 36 -1.62 -0.16 -9.93
N GLN A 37 -0.67 -0.30 -10.86
CA GLN A 37 -0.90 -0.27 -12.31
C GLN A 37 -1.42 -1.59 -12.88
N SER A 38 -1.50 -2.66 -12.08
CA SER A 38 -2.04 -3.94 -12.55
C SER A 38 -3.55 -3.89 -12.75
N ILE A 39 -4.05 -4.77 -13.64
CA ILE A 39 -5.48 -4.89 -13.95
C ILE A 39 -6.31 -5.14 -12.69
N GLY A 40 -5.82 -5.95 -11.75
CA GLY A 40 -6.52 -6.23 -10.49
C GLY A 40 -6.73 -4.99 -9.62
N CYS A 41 -5.76 -4.08 -9.60
CA CYS A 41 -5.88 -2.83 -8.85
C CYS A 41 -6.69 -1.76 -9.57
N ILE A 42 -6.68 -1.76 -10.91
CA ILE A 42 -7.60 -0.94 -11.71
C ILE A 42 -9.05 -1.38 -11.45
N GLN A 43 -9.32 -2.69 -11.47
CA GLN A 43 -10.65 -3.25 -11.18
C GLN A 43 -11.11 -2.93 -9.76
N TYR A 44 -10.21 -2.99 -8.77
CA TYR A 44 -10.51 -2.51 -7.42
C TYR A 44 -10.97 -1.06 -7.41
N ARG A 45 -10.24 -0.15 -8.07
CA ARG A 45 -10.58 1.28 -8.11
C ARG A 45 -11.94 1.53 -8.75
N GLN A 46 -12.21 0.88 -9.88
CA GLN A 46 -13.52 0.96 -10.56
C GLN A 46 -14.66 0.47 -9.67
N MET A 47 -14.49 -0.69 -9.01
CA MET A 47 -15.49 -1.21 -8.08
C MET A 47 -15.71 -0.30 -6.86
N PHE A 48 -14.64 0.34 -6.39
CA PHE A 48 -14.74 1.31 -5.30
C PHE A 48 -15.51 2.56 -5.74
N GLU A 49 -15.24 3.10 -6.93
CA GLU A 49 -15.98 4.23 -7.51
C GLU A 49 -17.47 3.92 -7.68
N LEU A 50 -17.81 2.75 -8.24
CA LEU A 50 -19.20 2.29 -8.35
C LEU A 50 -19.89 2.19 -6.98
N SER A 51 -19.16 1.73 -5.96
CA SER A 51 -19.72 1.68 -4.60
C SER A 51 -20.01 3.08 -4.04
N GLN A 52 -19.16 4.07 -4.34
CA GLN A 52 -19.37 5.46 -3.93
C GLN A 52 -20.57 6.08 -4.65
N GLU A 53 -20.69 5.85 -5.96
CA GLU A 53 -21.85 6.29 -6.74
C GLU A 53 -23.16 5.70 -6.19
N SER A 54 -23.17 4.39 -5.93
CA SER A 54 -24.32 3.72 -5.32
C SER A 54 -24.66 4.27 -3.93
N HIS A 55 -23.66 4.68 -3.14
CA HIS A 55 -23.86 5.29 -1.82
C HIS A 55 -24.44 6.69 -1.92
N ILE A 56 -23.99 7.50 -2.88
CA ILE A 56 -24.54 8.84 -3.14
C ILE A 56 -26.00 8.76 -3.59
N ILE A 57 -26.34 7.80 -4.45
CA ILE A 57 -27.70 7.62 -4.98
C ILE A 57 -28.65 7.08 -3.90
N ASN A 58 -28.20 6.12 -3.09
CA ASN A 58 -29.00 5.53 -2.02
C ASN A 58 -28.12 5.15 -0.82
N PRO A 59 -27.94 6.06 0.15
CA PRO A 59 -27.04 5.83 1.28
C PRO A 59 -27.52 4.71 2.22
N ASP A 60 -28.83 4.45 2.29
CA ASP A 60 -29.39 3.36 3.09
C ASP A 60 -29.48 2.03 2.31
N GLY A 61 -29.07 2.04 1.04
CA GLY A 61 -29.19 0.90 0.14
C GLY A 61 -28.13 -0.18 0.40
N LYS A 62 -28.53 -1.47 0.42
CA LYS A 62 -27.56 -2.59 0.55
C LYS A 62 -26.63 -2.78 -0.66
N LYS A 63 -26.80 -2.00 -1.73
CA LYS A 63 -26.03 -2.12 -2.98
C LYS A 63 -24.59 -1.64 -2.79
N TRP A 64 -24.39 -0.41 -2.31
CA TRP A 64 -23.06 0.15 -2.08
C TRP A 64 -22.28 -0.66 -1.04
N VAL A 65 -22.95 -1.27 -0.06
CA VAL A 65 -22.33 -2.15 0.93
C VAL A 65 -21.73 -3.40 0.26
N ARG A 66 -22.45 -4.02 -0.67
CA ARG A 66 -21.96 -5.19 -1.41
C ARG A 66 -20.81 -4.83 -2.35
N GLU A 67 -20.93 -3.70 -3.05
CA GLU A 67 -19.90 -3.22 -3.98
C GLU A 67 -18.63 -2.80 -3.24
N SER A 68 -18.74 -2.14 -2.09
CA SER A 68 -17.60 -1.77 -1.27
C SER A 68 -16.92 -2.99 -0.66
N MET A 69 -17.66 -4.01 -0.21
CA MET A 69 -17.09 -5.29 0.22
C MET A 69 -16.36 -6.02 -0.93
N ALA A 70 -16.93 -6.04 -2.13
CA ALA A 70 -16.28 -6.62 -3.31
C ALA A 70 -14.99 -5.87 -3.67
N ALA A 71 -15.02 -4.54 -3.63
CA ALA A 71 -13.84 -3.69 -3.82
C ALA A 71 -12.75 -3.99 -2.76
N GLN A 72 -13.12 -4.06 -1.47
CA GLN A 72 -12.19 -4.43 -0.40
C GLN A 72 -11.59 -5.83 -0.59
N GLY A 73 -12.39 -6.78 -1.09
CA GLY A 73 -11.93 -8.12 -1.45
C GLY A 73 -10.85 -8.09 -2.54
N LEU A 74 -11.05 -7.30 -3.59
CA LEU A 74 -10.07 -7.09 -4.66
C LEU A 74 -8.81 -6.40 -4.15
N MET A 75 -8.96 -5.34 -3.34
CA MET A 75 -7.85 -4.63 -2.73
C MET A 75 -6.93 -5.59 -1.94
N LYS A 76 -7.53 -6.44 -1.09
CA LYS A 76 -6.78 -7.42 -0.28
C LYS A 76 -6.15 -8.50 -1.15
N LYS A 77 -6.85 -8.99 -2.18
CA LYS A 77 -6.37 -10.02 -3.10
C LYS A 77 -5.14 -9.56 -3.89
N TYR A 78 -5.19 -8.35 -4.44
CA TYR A 78 -4.14 -7.82 -5.30
C TYR A 78 -3.12 -6.94 -4.56
N LYS A 79 -3.27 -6.77 -3.23
CA LYS A 79 -2.39 -5.95 -2.37
C LYS A 79 -2.26 -4.51 -2.88
N CYS A 80 -3.38 -3.95 -3.35
CA CYS A 80 -3.44 -2.60 -3.89
C CYS A 80 -3.33 -1.55 -2.79
N THR A 81 -2.85 -0.37 -3.15
CA THR A 81 -2.89 0.78 -2.25
C THR A 81 -4.36 1.23 -2.09
N PRO A 82 -4.87 1.36 -0.85
CA PRO A 82 -6.24 1.80 -0.61
C PRO A 82 -6.46 3.21 -1.16
N VAL A 83 -7.62 3.46 -1.76
CA VAL A 83 -7.96 4.79 -2.32
C VAL A 83 -8.00 5.88 -1.24
N GLU A 84 -8.36 5.54 -0.01
CA GLU A 84 -8.35 6.43 1.18
C GLU A 84 -7.01 7.16 1.37
N SER A 85 -5.88 6.52 1.02
CA SER A 85 -4.56 7.10 1.23
C SER A 85 -4.14 8.12 0.17
N ARG A 86 -4.93 8.33 -0.90
CA ARG A 86 -4.66 9.40 -1.90
C ARG A 86 -5.26 10.76 -1.53
N ILE A 87 -6.18 10.83 -0.57
CA ILE A 87 -6.86 12.08 -0.20
C ILE A 87 -6.10 12.83 0.91
N ARG A 88 -5.14 12.20 1.58
CA ARG A 88 -4.37 12.80 2.70
C ARG A 88 -3.02 13.41 2.30
N ILE A 89 -2.87 13.82 1.04
CA ILE A 89 -1.77 14.68 0.57
C ILE A 89 -2.36 15.68 -0.44
N GLN A 90 -3.13 16.64 0.08
CA GLN A 90 -3.25 17.98 -0.47
C GLN A 90 -3.34 18.95 0.71
#